data_AF-A0A6G1R3N9-F1
#
_entry.id   AF-A0A6G1R3N9-F1
#
_cell.length_a   1.000
_cell.length_b   1.000
_cell.length_c   1.000
_cell.angle_alpha   90.00
_cell.angle_beta   90.00
_cell.angle_gamma   90.00
#
_symmetry.space_group_name_H-M   'P 1'
#
loop_
_entity.id
_entity.type
_entity.pdbx_description
1 polymer ?
#
loop_
_entity_poly.entity_id
_entity_poly.type
_entity_poly.pdbx_seq_one_letter_code
_entity_poly.pdbx_strand_id
1 'polypeptide(L)'
;AYSSGVLCLLACTATLAAGVNLPARRVILRAPYVAKDFLKKNQYKQMIGRAGRAGIDSAGESILIVQEKDKLLVQDLVNSPLENCYSNLLLELTKGIQSLLLSLVGLKIAVTHKEVENFMCSTLLGVQQQLLSKEKSLSEVIKDGLENLIKKGLLRGRLSEKDHSSQCT
;
A
#
# COMPACT_ATOMS: atom_id res chain seq x y z
N ALA A 1 1.45 18.59 -25.57
CA ALA A 1 0.79 19.88 -25.29
C ALA A 1 1.41 20.57 -24.05
N TYR A 2 1.19 20.08 -22.82
CA TYR A 2 1.82 20.71 -21.63
C TYR A 2 3.34 20.51 -21.59
N SER A 3 3.84 19.27 -21.71
CA SER A 3 5.29 18.99 -21.71
C SER A 3 6.04 19.65 -22.87
N SER A 4 5.34 19.89 -23.99
CA SER A 4 5.87 20.58 -25.16
C SER A 4 5.77 22.11 -25.05
N GLY A 5 5.33 22.66 -23.91
CA GLY A 5 5.23 24.10 -23.66
C GLY A 5 4.08 24.82 -24.38
N VAL A 6 3.21 24.09 -25.08
CA VAL A 6 2.05 24.67 -25.78
C VAL A 6 0.97 25.11 -24.78
N LEU A 7 0.79 24.33 -23.70
CA LEU A 7 -0.08 24.69 -22.58
C LEU A 7 0.78 25.15 -21.42
N CYS A 8 0.53 26.37 -20.94
CA CYS A 8 1.24 26.95 -19.79
C CYS A 8 0.63 26.57 -18.43
N LEU A 9 -0.65 26.15 -18.43
CA LEU A 9 -1.41 25.82 -17.24
C LEU A 9 -2.18 24.52 -17.45
N LEU A 10 -2.22 23.68 -16.42
CA LEU A 10 -3.04 22.47 -16.39
C LEU A 10 -3.76 22.39 -15.04
N ALA A 11 -5.10 22.46 -15.08
CA ALA A 11 -5.94 22.18 -13.92
C ALA A 11 -6.37 20.70 -13.96
N CYS A 12 -6.12 19.96 -12.87
CA CYS A 12 -6.41 18.53 -12.81
C CYS A 12 -6.83 18.11 -11.40
N THR A 13 -7.47 16.94 -11.31
CA THR A 13 -7.79 16.26 -10.06
C THR A 13 -6.61 15.43 -9.56
N ALA A 14 -6.65 15.00 -8.29
CA ALA A 14 -5.56 14.26 -7.65
C ALA A 14 -5.12 12.98 -8.37
N THR A 15 -5.99 12.37 -9.17
CA THR A 15 -5.69 11.18 -9.99
C THR A 15 -4.53 11.41 -10.97
N LEU A 16 -4.42 12.60 -11.57
CA LEU A 16 -3.31 12.90 -12.47
C LEU A 16 -1.98 12.99 -11.72
N ALA A 17 -2.02 13.44 -10.46
CA ALA A 17 -0.82 13.56 -9.63
C ALA A 17 -0.20 12.20 -9.25
N ALA A 18 -0.92 11.08 -9.42
CA ALA A 18 -0.37 9.73 -9.22
C ALA A 18 0.02 9.05 -10.55
N GLY A 19 -0.60 9.42 -11.68
CA GLY A 19 -0.63 8.57 -12.88
C GLY A 19 0.35 8.88 -14.00
N VAL A 20 0.98 10.05 -14.04
CA VAL A 20 1.83 10.46 -15.19
C VAL A 20 3.12 11.13 -14.75
N ASN A 21 4.21 11.04 -15.52
CA ASN A 21 5.43 11.80 -15.23
C ASN A 21 5.33 13.19 -15.86
N LEU A 22 4.79 14.15 -15.11
CA LEU A 22 4.54 15.51 -15.57
C LEU A 22 5.07 16.51 -14.54
N PRO A 23 6.35 16.93 -14.65
CA PRO A 23 6.90 17.96 -13.79
C PRO A 23 6.45 19.35 -14.27
N ALA A 24 6.26 20.27 -13.33
CA ALA A 24 5.84 21.64 -13.57
C ALA A 24 6.68 22.58 -12.71
N ARG A 25 7.00 23.79 -13.18
CA ARG A 25 7.75 24.76 -12.35
C ARG A 25 7.06 25.04 -11.01
N ARG A 26 5.73 25.14 -11.04
CA ARG A 26 4.90 25.43 -9.86
C ARG A 26 3.72 24.48 -9.80
N VAL A 27 3.42 23.99 -8.59
CA VAL A 27 2.22 23.22 -8.26
C VAL A 27 1.36 24.01 -7.28
N ILE A 28 0.07 24.15 -7.57
CA ILE A 28 -0.88 24.84 -6.69
C ILE A 28 -1.97 23.86 -6.27
N LEU A 29 -2.08 23.63 -4.96
CA LEU A 29 -3.15 22.87 -4.33
C LEU A 29 -4.22 23.84 -3.86
N ARG A 30 -5.40 23.78 -4.49
CA ARG A 30 -6.51 24.69 -4.19
C ARG A 30 -7.10 24.51 -2.79
N ALA A 31 -7.02 23.30 -2.24
CA ALA A 31 -7.52 22.96 -0.93
C ALA A 31 -6.76 21.74 -0.37
N PRO A 32 -6.71 21.55 0.96
CA PRO A 32 -6.06 20.40 1.57
C PRO A 32 -6.95 19.14 1.59
N TYR A 33 -7.87 19.02 0.63
CA TYR A 33 -8.86 17.94 0.58
C TYR A 33 -8.91 17.28 -0.79
N VAL A 34 -9.13 15.96 -0.78
CA VAL A 34 -9.54 15.20 -1.97
C VAL A 34 -10.95 14.70 -1.69
N ALA A 35 -11.92 15.21 -2.45
CA ALA A 35 -13.34 15.05 -2.15
C ALA A 35 -13.66 15.52 -0.72
N LYS A 36 -14.03 14.60 0.18
CA LYS A 36 -14.35 14.90 1.58
C LYS A 36 -13.19 14.63 2.54
N ASP A 37 -12.17 13.92 2.08
CA ASP A 37 -11.09 13.44 2.92
C ASP A 37 -9.93 14.43 2.95
N PHE A 38 -9.39 14.68 4.14
CA PHE A 38 -8.20 15.49 4.31
C PHE A 38 -6.99 14.76 3.71
N LEU A 39 -6.07 15.50 3.08
CA LEU A 39 -4.89 14.93 2.44
C LEU A 39 -4.02 14.17 3.44
N LYS A 40 -3.62 12.95 3.06
CA LYS A 40 -2.55 12.24 3.75
C LYS A 40 -1.19 12.81 3.38
N LYS A 41 -0.20 12.61 4.26
CA LYS A 41 1.17 13.11 4.05
C LYS A 41 1.78 12.62 2.74
N ASN A 42 1.61 11.34 2.44
CA ASN A 42 2.11 10.72 1.21
C ASN A 42 1.48 11.35 -0.04
N GLN A 43 0.17 11.56 -0.06
CA GLN A 43 -0.56 12.20 -1.16
C GLN A 43 -0.08 13.64 -1.36
N TYR A 44 0.01 14.41 -0.27
CA TYR A 44 0.54 15.76 -0.31
C TYR A 44 1.95 15.79 -0.92
N LYS A 45 2.87 14.94 -0.43
CA LYS A 45 4.24 14.84 -0.94
C LYS A 45 4.31 14.40 -2.41
N GLN A 46 3.47 13.45 -2.84
CA GLN A 46 3.38 13.04 -4.24
C GLN A 46 2.92 14.19 -5.16
N MET A 47 1.99 15.02 -4.69
CA MET A 47 1.51 16.17 -5.46
C MET A 47 2.56 17.27 -5.55
N ILE A 48 3.11 17.71 -4.41
CA ILE A 48 4.08 18.81 -4.39
C ILE A 48 5.44 18.41 -4.98
N GLY A 49 5.80 17.13 -4.97
CA GLY A 49 7.04 16.61 -5.55
C GLY A 49 7.13 16.76 -7.08
N ARG A 50 6.05 17.17 -7.73
CA ARG A 50 6.02 17.51 -9.16
C ARG A 50 6.47 18.93 -9.46
N ALA A 51 6.65 19.75 -8.42
CA ALA A 51 7.16 21.10 -8.56
C ALA A 51 8.67 21.08 -8.86
N GLY A 52 9.09 21.82 -9.87
CA GLY A 52 10.45 21.88 -10.38
C GLY A 52 10.69 20.91 -11.53
N ARG A 53 11.17 21.43 -12.67
CA ARG A 53 11.61 20.61 -13.79
C ARG A 53 13.13 20.41 -13.71
N ALA A 54 13.54 19.16 -13.51
CA ALA A 54 14.96 18.79 -13.44
C ALA A 54 15.71 19.27 -14.69
N GLY A 55 16.83 19.95 -14.49
CA GLY A 55 17.68 20.49 -15.56
C GLY A 55 17.14 21.74 -16.27
N ILE A 56 15.98 22.27 -15.88
CA ILE A 56 15.39 23.47 -16.49
C ILE A 56 15.18 24.59 -15.46
N ASP A 57 14.49 24.28 -14.35
CA ASP A 57 14.22 25.28 -13.30
C ASP A 57 15.28 25.18 -12.20
N SER A 58 15.71 26.33 -11.66
CA SER A 58 16.62 26.40 -10.50
C SER A 58 15.95 25.96 -9.20
N ALA A 59 14.63 26.10 -9.12
CA ALA A 59 13.82 25.69 -7.98
C ALA A 59 12.39 25.35 -8.42
N GLY A 60 11.72 24.49 -7.64
CA GLY A 60 10.31 24.19 -7.76
C GLY A 60 9.52 24.83 -6.64
N GLU A 61 8.33 25.36 -6.94
CA GLU A 61 7.45 25.99 -5.94
C GLU A 61 6.16 25.20 -5.76
N SER A 62 5.78 24.95 -4.52
CA SER A 62 4.47 24.38 -4.18
C SER A 62 3.68 25.33 -3.29
N ILE A 63 2.45 25.64 -3.68
CA ILE A 63 1.56 26.53 -2.93
C ILE A 63 0.32 25.74 -2.52
N LEU A 64 0.00 25.70 -1.23
CA LEU A 64 -1.24 25.13 -0.71
C LEU A 64 -2.12 26.25 -0.17
N ILE A 65 -3.32 26.38 -0.72
CA ILE A 65 -4.32 27.36 -0.27
C ILE A 65 -5.10 26.74 0.90
N VAL A 66 -5.17 27.46 2.03
CA VAL A 66 -5.68 26.97 3.31
C VAL A 66 -6.71 27.95 3.89
N GLN A 67 -7.73 27.42 4.55
CA GLN A 67 -8.68 28.20 5.36
C GLN A 67 -8.22 28.23 6.82
N GLU A 68 -8.55 29.27 7.59
CA GLU A 68 -8.06 29.41 8.98
C GLU A 68 -8.38 28.20 9.85
N LYS A 69 -9.54 27.56 9.64
CA LYS A 69 -9.97 26.34 10.35
C LYS A 69 -9.03 25.14 10.14
N ASP A 70 -8.32 25.08 9.02
CA ASP A 70 -7.48 23.93 8.62
C ASP A 70 -5.99 24.19 8.88
N LYS A 71 -5.64 25.37 9.38
CA LYS A 71 -4.26 25.83 9.56
C LYS A 71 -3.41 24.89 10.41
N LEU A 72 -3.95 24.44 11.54
CA LEU A 72 -3.27 23.50 12.44
C LEU A 72 -3.08 22.13 11.76
N LEU A 73 -4.12 21.60 11.13
CA LEU A 73 -4.06 20.33 10.41
C LEU A 73 -3.04 20.36 9.26
N VAL A 74 -2.96 21.47 8.53
CA VAL A 74 -1.99 21.65 7.45
C VAL A 74 -0.57 21.82 8.00
N GLN A 75 -0.40 22.52 9.12
CA GLN A 75 0.90 22.63 9.78
C GLN A 75 1.41 21.24 10.21
N ASP A 76 0.53 20.42 10.79
CA ASP A 76 0.83 19.03 11.11
C ASP A 76 1.13 18.23 9.85
N LEU A 77 0.33 18.36 8.80
CA LEU A 77 0.56 17.72 7.50
C LEU A 77 1.92 18.09 6.90
N VAL A 78 2.44 19.30 7.10
CA VAL A 78 3.74 19.72 6.55
C VAL A 78 4.90 19.21 7.41
N ASN A 79 4.72 19.12 8.73
CA ASN A 79 5.79 18.81 9.67
C ASN A 79 5.85 17.32 10.08
N SER A 80 4.74 16.58 9.96
CA SER A 80 4.68 15.17 10.37
C SER A 80 5.64 14.29 9.56
N PRO A 81 6.14 13.18 10.12
CA PRO A 81 6.84 12.16 9.34
C PRO A 81 5.91 11.53 8.30
N LEU A 82 6.52 10.82 7.33
CA LEU A 82 5.77 9.97 6.40
C LEU A 82 5.10 8.81 7.15
N GLU A 83 3.90 8.44 6.72
CA GLU A 83 3.22 7.25 7.22
C GLU A 83 4.02 5.99 6.85
N ASN A 84 4.05 5.02 7.76
CA ASN A 84 4.64 3.71 7.47
C ASN A 84 3.77 2.95 6.47
N CYS A 85 4.42 2.20 5.58
CA CYS A 85 3.73 1.27 4.69
C CYS A 85 3.38 0.00 5.45
N TYR A 86 2.11 -0.40 5.41
CA TYR A 86 1.63 -1.63 6.01
C TYR A 86 1.10 -2.59 4.95
N SER A 87 1.28 -3.88 5.16
CA SER A 87 0.74 -4.90 4.27
C SER A 87 -0.79 -4.84 4.22
N ASN A 88 -1.35 -4.62 3.03
CA ASN A 88 -2.79 -4.63 2.84
C ASN A 88 -3.40 -6.04 2.96
N LEU A 89 -2.55 -7.09 2.96
CA LEU A 89 -2.98 -8.46 3.28
C LEU A 89 -3.52 -8.58 4.71
N LEU A 90 -3.13 -7.68 5.63
CA LEU A 90 -3.66 -7.63 6.99
C LEU A 90 -5.10 -7.09 7.04
N LEU A 91 -5.39 -6.06 6.24
CA LEU A 91 -6.71 -5.42 6.17
C LEU A 91 -7.75 -6.31 5.48
N GLU A 92 -7.32 -7.09 4.50
CA GLU A 92 -8.14 -8.10 3.83
C GLU A 92 -7.78 -9.52 4.28
N LEU A 93 -7.53 -9.71 5.58
CA LEU A 93 -6.98 -10.94 6.17
C LEU A 93 -7.67 -12.22 5.64
N THR A 94 -8.96 -12.14 5.34
CA THR A 94 -9.70 -13.29 4.82
C THR A 94 -9.71 -13.36 3.30
N LYS A 95 -9.98 -12.27 2.58
CA LYS A 95 -10.14 -12.29 1.11
C LYS A 95 -8.80 -12.25 0.37
N GLY A 96 -7.92 -11.33 0.73
CA GLY A 96 -6.62 -11.16 0.07
C GLY A 96 -5.73 -12.39 0.26
N ILE A 97 -5.70 -12.91 1.48
CA ILE A 97 -4.93 -14.13 1.81
C ILE A 97 -5.53 -15.36 1.12
N GLN A 98 -6.86 -15.55 1.14
CA GLN A 98 -7.48 -16.66 0.41
C GLN A 98 -7.20 -16.60 -1.10
N SER A 99 -7.26 -15.40 -1.72
CA SER A 99 -6.93 -15.24 -3.13
C SER A 99 -5.47 -15.57 -3.41
N LEU A 100 -4.55 -15.09 -2.59
CA LEU A 100 -3.12 -15.35 -2.72
C LEU A 100 -2.80 -16.85 -2.58
N LEU A 101 -3.33 -17.50 -1.53
CA LEU A 101 -3.16 -18.92 -1.29
C LEU A 101 -3.72 -19.77 -2.43
N LEU A 102 -4.91 -19.42 -2.93
CA LEU A 102 -5.52 -20.10 -4.07
C LEU A 102 -4.67 -19.95 -5.33
N SER A 103 -4.15 -18.75 -5.61
CA SER A 103 -3.24 -18.52 -6.74
C SER A 103 -1.91 -19.27 -6.59
N LEU A 104 -1.33 -19.32 -5.39
CA LEU A 104 -0.07 -20.04 -5.12
C LEU A 104 -0.19 -21.52 -5.43
N VAL A 105 -1.26 -22.16 -4.94
CA VAL A 105 -1.50 -23.60 -5.17
C VAL A 105 -1.98 -23.85 -6.60
N GLY A 106 -2.86 -23.00 -7.13
CA GLY A 106 -3.40 -23.11 -8.49
C GLY A 106 -2.33 -22.97 -9.58
N LEU A 107 -1.35 -22.10 -9.38
CA LEU A 107 -0.19 -21.93 -10.27
C LEU A 107 0.94 -22.93 -9.99
N LYS A 108 0.77 -23.83 -9.00
CA LYS A 108 1.78 -24.80 -8.55
C LYS A 108 3.11 -24.16 -8.13
N ILE A 109 3.07 -22.95 -7.60
CA ILE A 109 4.24 -22.24 -7.05
C ILE A 109 4.61 -22.81 -5.67
N ALA A 110 3.58 -23.15 -4.88
CA ALA A 110 3.71 -23.83 -3.60
C ALA A 110 2.61 -24.90 -3.50
N VAL A 111 3.01 -26.15 -3.29
CA VAL A 111 2.10 -27.29 -3.20
C VAL A 111 2.12 -27.97 -1.83
N THR A 112 3.14 -27.69 -1.02
CA THR A 112 3.23 -28.17 0.37
C THR A 112 2.95 -27.05 1.37
N HIS A 113 2.47 -27.41 2.57
CA HIS A 113 2.25 -26.44 3.65
C HIS A 113 3.51 -25.63 3.96
N LYS A 114 4.67 -26.30 3.98
CA LYS A 114 5.97 -25.69 4.27
C LYS A 114 6.38 -24.69 3.19
N GLU A 115 6.13 -24.99 1.91
CA GLU A 115 6.38 -24.04 0.83
C GLU A 115 5.47 -22.81 0.93
N VAL A 116 4.20 -23.00 1.28
CA VAL A 116 3.25 -21.90 1.49
C VAL A 116 3.69 -21.01 2.65
N GLU A 117 4.10 -21.59 3.78
CA GLU A 117 4.64 -20.83 4.92
C GLU A 117 5.90 -20.07 4.55
N ASN A 118 6.87 -20.71 3.90
CA ASN A 118 8.09 -20.06 3.45
C ASN A 118 7.80 -18.87 2.52
N PHE A 119 6.85 -19.03 1.59
CA PHE A 119 6.42 -17.96 0.71
C PHE A 119 5.81 -16.80 1.51
N MET A 120 4.90 -17.10 2.44
CA MET A 120 4.22 -16.09 3.24
C MET A 120 5.17 -15.33 4.16
N CYS A 121 6.17 -16.01 4.74
CA CYS A 121 7.26 -15.39 5.50
C CYS A 121 8.07 -14.41 4.65
N SER A 122 8.17 -14.65 3.34
CA SER A 122 8.88 -13.78 2.39
C SER A 122 8.06 -12.57 1.92
N THR A 123 6.78 -12.48 2.29
CA THR A 123 5.92 -11.33 1.93
C THR A 123 6.11 -10.16 2.89
N LEU A 124 5.65 -8.96 2.50
CA LEU A 124 5.63 -7.81 3.41
C LEU A 124 4.84 -8.11 4.71
N LEU A 125 3.78 -8.92 4.64
CA LEU A 125 3.04 -9.36 5.83
C LEU A 125 3.93 -10.23 6.75
N GLY A 126 4.72 -11.13 6.17
CA GLY A 126 5.66 -11.99 6.90
C GLY A 126 6.74 -11.18 7.61
N VAL A 127 7.35 -10.21 6.91
CA VAL A 127 8.33 -9.28 7.51
C VAL A 127 7.70 -8.45 8.63
N GLN A 128 6.43 -8.07 8.46
CA GLN A 128 5.66 -7.28 9.41
C GLN A 128 4.90 -8.12 10.43
N GLN A 129 5.29 -9.38 10.69
CA GLN A 129 4.51 -10.28 11.56
C GLN A 129 4.28 -9.71 12.97
N GLN A 130 5.21 -8.89 13.45
CA GLN A 130 5.15 -8.26 14.78
C GLN A 130 3.96 -7.30 14.94
N LEU A 131 3.35 -6.89 13.83
CA LEU A 131 2.15 -6.03 13.80
C LEU A 131 0.85 -6.85 13.80
N LEU A 132 0.91 -8.18 13.63
CA LEU A 132 -0.27 -9.01 13.89
C LEU A 132 -0.62 -8.91 15.38
N SER A 133 -1.92 -8.86 15.65
CA SER A 133 -2.42 -8.89 17.03
C SER A 133 -1.87 -10.13 17.75
N LYS A 134 -1.58 -10.01 19.05
CA LYS A 134 -1.03 -11.11 19.89
C LYS A 134 -1.83 -12.42 19.83
N GLU A 135 -3.04 -12.38 19.30
CA GLU A 135 -3.97 -13.51 19.21
C GLU A 135 -3.82 -14.36 17.95
N LYS A 136 -3.07 -13.93 16.90
CA LYS A 136 -2.93 -14.72 15.67
C LYS A 136 -1.51 -14.77 15.13
N SER A 137 -0.94 -15.96 15.08
CA SER A 137 0.32 -16.22 14.38
C SER A 137 0.13 -16.24 12.86
N LEU A 138 1.19 -15.97 12.08
CA LEU A 138 1.16 -16.08 10.62
C LEU A 138 0.69 -17.49 10.18
N SER A 139 1.18 -18.53 10.86
CA SER A 139 0.80 -19.92 10.59
C SER A 139 -0.69 -20.18 10.83
N GLU A 140 -1.30 -19.61 11.87
CA GLU A 140 -2.74 -19.70 12.09
C GLU A 140 -3.52 -19.02 10.97
N VAL A 141 -3.07 -17.85 10.51
CA VAL A 141 -3.73 -17.14 9.40
C VAL A 141 -3.65 -17.95 8.10
N ILE A 142 -2.52 -18.59 7.84
CA ILE A 142 -2.34 -19.48 6.69
C ILE A 142 -3.26 -20.69 6.81
N LYS A 143 -3.29 -21.33 7.99
CA LYS A 143 -4.12 -22.50 8.27
C LYS A 143 -5.61 -22.18 8.12
N ASP A 144 -6.09 -21.10 8.75
CA ASP A 144 -7.45 -20.59 8.62
C ASP A 144 -7.78 -20.32 7.14
N GLY A 145 -6.85 -19.74 6.38
CA GLY A 145 -7.00 -19.46 4.96
C GLY A 145 -7.15 -20.73 4.12
N LEU A 146 -6.27 -21.72 4.32
CA LEU A 146 -6.30 -23.00 3.61
C LEU A 146 -7.54 -23.82 3.95
N GLU A 147 -7.90 -23.91 5.23
CA GLU A 147 -9.11 -24.60 5.68
C GLU A 147 -10.37 -24.01 5.05
N ASN A 148 -10.46 -22.68 4.97
CA ASN A 148 -11.59 -22.01 4.32
C ASN A 148 -11.66 -22.31 2.81
N LEU A 149 -10.52 -22.40 2.12
CA LEU A 149 -10.48 -22.76 0.70
C LEU A 149 -10.87 -24.23 0.47
N ILE A 150 -10.47 -25.13 1.36
CA ILE A 150 -10.86 -26.55 1.33
C ILE A 150 -12.37 -26.69 1.61
N LYS A 151 -12.89 -26.00 2.63
CA LYS A 151 -14.34 -25.98 2.95
C LYS A 151 -15.19 -25.49 1.77
N LYS A 152 -14.67 -24.54 0.98
CA LYS A 152 -15.31 -24.04 -0.24
C LYS A 152 -15.13 -24.97 -1.46
N GLY A 153 -14.37 -26.05 -1.34
CA GLY A 153 -14.08 -26.98 -2.44
C GLY A 153 -13.12 -26.45 -3.50
N LEU A 154 -12.44 -25.33 -3.24
CA LEU A 154 -11.51 -24.69 -4.18
C LEU A 154 -10.13 -25.34 -4.18
N LEU A 155 -9.74 -25.98 -3.06
CA LEU A 155 -8.51 -26.74 -2.92
C LEU A 155 -8.81 -28.14 -2.41
N ARG A 156 -7.98 -29.12 -2.78
CA ARG A 156 -8.00 -30.49 -2.24
C ARG A 156 -6.66 -30.76 -1.57
N GLY A 157 -6.68 -31.01 -0.26
CA GLY A 157 -5.48 -31.43 0.49
C GLY A 157 -5.49 -32.94 0.77
N ARG A 158 -4.31 -33.56 0.81
CA ARG A 158 -4.10 -34.79 1.59
C ARG A 158 -3.63 -34.36 2.97
N LEU A 159 -4.47 -34.53 3.99
CA LEU A 159 -4.06 -34.33 5.38
C LEU A 159 -3.11 -35.49 5.74
N SER A 160 -1.80 -35.23 5.78
CA SER A 160 -0.87 -36.13 6.46
C SER A 160 -0.97 -35.84 7.95
N GLU A 161 -1.65 -36.71 8.69
CA GLU A 161 -1.45 -36.78 10.13
C GLU A 161 0.00 -37.21 10.39
N LYS A 162 0.61 -36.57 11.40
CA LYS A 162 1.96 -36.76 11.95
C LYS A 162 3.06 -35.94 11.27
N ASP A 163 3.51 -34.89 11.96
CA ASP A 163 4.81 -34.95 12.63
C ASP A 163 4.82 -34.05 13.87
N HIS A 164 5.07 -34.69 15.01
CA HIS A 164 5.40 -34.07 16.28
C HIS A 164 6.77 -33.39 16.18
N SER A 165 6.92 -32.30 16.95
CA SER A 165 8.18 -31.67 17.40
C SER A 165 9.04 -30.98 16.34
N SER A 166 9.11 -29.65 16.44
CA SER A 166 10.37 -28.91 16.63
C SER A 166 10.05 -27.44 16.93
N GLN A 167 10.29 -27.04 18.18
CA GLN A 167 10.35 -25.65 18.62
C GLN A 167 11.45 -24.92 17.83
N CYS A 168 11.18 -23.71 17.37
CA CYS A 168 12.20 -22.81 16.84
C CYS A 168 12.46 -21.74 17.91
N THR A 169 13.61 -21.86 18.57
CA THR A 169 14.30 -20.82 19.36
C THR A 169 14.88 -19.74 18.46
#